data_AF-A0AAW6XSQ7-F1
#
_entry.id   AF-A0AAW6XSQ7-F1
#
_cell.length_a   1.000
_cell.length_b   1.000
_cell.length_c   1.000
_cell.angle_alpha   90.00
_cell.angle_beta   90.00
_cell.angle_gamma   90.00
#
_symmetry.space_group_name_H-M   'P 1'
#
loop_
_entity.id
_entity.type
_entity.pdbx_description
1 polymer ?
#
loop_
_entity_poly.entity_id
_entity_poly.type
_entity_poly.pdbx_seq_one_letter_code
_entity_poly.pdbx_strand_id
1 'polypeptide(L)'
;RRKFVCVDPHDIPQVAFIDADMMDAMPPALKAATGVDALTHAIEGYLTRGAWALTDALHLKAIEIIAGALRGSVAGDAGAGEAMALG
;
A
#
# COMPACT_ATOMS: atom_id res chain seq x y z
N ARG A 1 -4.44 23.71 11.28
CA ARG A 1 -3.36 23.65 10.26
C ARG A 1 -3.89 22.85 9.06
N ARG A 2 -3.65 23.27 7.81
CA ARG A 2 -4.09 22.58 6.58
C ARG A 2 -2.94 21.75 6.00
N LYS A 3 -3.22 20.57 5.44
CA LYS A 3 -2.29 19.78 4.62
C LYS A 3 -2.41 20.20 3.14
N PHE A 4 -1.30 20.26 2.41
CA PHE A 4 -1.26 20.59 0.98
C PHE A 4 -0.54 19.48 0.22
N VAL A 5 -1.00 19.17 -0.99
CA VAL A 5 -0.41 18.15 -1.87
C VAL A 5 0.47 18.83 -2.91
N CYS A 6 1.68 18.32 -3.10
CA CYS A 6 2.61 18.73 -4.17
C CYS A 6 2.72 17.57 -5.17
N VAL A 7 2.80 17.88 -6.47
CA VAL A 7 2.86 16.87 -7.54
C VAL A 7 3.90 17.32 -8.57
N ASP A 8 5.04 16.64 -8.63
CA ASP A 8 6.13 16.95 -9.59
C ASP A 8 6.89 15.67 -9.96
N PRO A 9 6.98 15.28 -11.25
CA PRO A 9 7.78 14.11 -11.66
C PRO A 9 9.26 14.13 -11.20
N HIS A 10 9.82 15.27 -10.83
CA HIS A 10 11.18 15.36 -10.27
C HIS A 10 11.31 14.83 -8.83
N ASP A 11 10.19 14.58 -8.13
CA ASP A 11 10.19 14.00 -6.78
C ASP A 11 10.22 12.46 -6.76
N ILE A 12 10.21 11.80 -7.93
CA ILE A 12 10.30 10.35 -8.01
C ILE A 12 11.66 9.84 -7.49
N PRO A 13 11.68 8.88 -6.53
CA PRO A 13 12.93 8.27 -6.09
C PRO A 13 13.64 7.54 -7.23
N GLN A 14 14.97 7.63 -7.27
CA GLN A 14 15.79 6.88 -8.24
C GLN A 14 15.77 5.38 -8.00
N VAL A 15 15.63 4.98 -6.72
CA VAL A 15 15.58 3.59 -6.27
C VAL A 15 14.63 3.50 -5.08
N ALA A 16 13.82 2.44 -5.02
CA ALA A 16 13.03 2.07 -3.86
C ALA A 16 13.44 0.66 -3.39
N PHE A 17 13.75 0.53 -2.11
CA PHE A 17 13.99 -0.77 -1.46
C PHE A 17 12.76 -1.10 -0.62
N ILE A 18 12.04 -2.15 -1.03
CA ILE A 18 10.83 -2.63 -0.36
C ILE A 18 11.20 -3.88 0.42
N ASP A 19 11.53 -3.69 1.70
CA ASP A 19 12.02 -4.74 2.60
C ASP A 19 11.08 -4.88 3.80
N ALA A 20 10.47 -6.06 3.96
CA ALA A 20 9.52 -6.34 5.03
C ALA A 20 10.18 -6.35 6.41
N ASP A 21 11.49 -6.65 6.49
CA ASP A 21 12.24 -6.65 7.75
C ASP A 21 12.27 -5.24 8.38
N MET A 22 12.21 -4.20 7.54
CA MET A 22 12.11 -2.80 7.99
C MET A 22 10.72 -2.43 8.52
N MET A 23 9.71 -3.26 8.26
CA MET A 23 8.30 -3.02 8.59
C MET A 23 7.79 -3.89 9.75
N ASP A 24 8.49 -4.97 10.08
CA ASP A 24 8.06 -5.93 11.09
C ASP A 24 7.86 -5.35 12.48
N ALA A 25 8.69 -4.36 12.84
CA ALA A 25 8.64 -3.68 14.14
C ALA A 25 7.43 -2.74 14.31
N MET A 26 6.61 -2.52 13.26
CA MET A 26 5.42 -1.68 13.36
C MET A 26 4.42 -2.26 14.39
N PRO A 27 3.89 -1.44 15.32
CA PRO A 27 2.81 -1.87 16.21
C PRO A 27 1.58 -2.30 15.42
N PRO A 28 0.76 -3.25 15.94
CA PRO A 28 -0.43 -3.75 15.23
C PRO A 28 -1.40 -2.65 14.77
N ALA A 29 -1.60 -1.61 15.60
CA ALA A 29 -2.44 -0.47 15.25
C ALA A 29 -1.88 0.34 14.07
N LEU A 30 -0.55 0.46 13.97
CA LEU A 30 0.09 1.14 12.85
C LEU A 30 -0.03 0.31 11.57
N LYS A 31 0.23 -1.01 11.63
CA LYS A 31 0.04 -1.94 10.50
C LYS A 31 -1.41 -1.87 9.97
N ALA A 32 -2.39 -1.81 10.87
CA ALA A 32 -3.79 -1.70 10.48
C ALA A 32 -4.08 -0.35 9.79
N ALA A 33 -3.61 0.76 10.36
CA ALA A 33 -3.85 2.09 9.80
C ALA A 33 -3.20 2.26 8.42
N THR A 34 -1.92 1.90 8.26
CA THR A 34 -1.20 2.03 7.00
C THR A 34 -1.65 1.01 5.96
N GLY A 35 -2.06 -0.19 6.36
CA GLY A 35 -2.64 -1.16 5.44
C GLY A 35 -4.02 -0.74 4.88
N VAL A 36 -4.84 -0.06 5.70
CA VAL A 36 -6.09 0.55 5.21
C VAL A 36 -5.82 1.76 4.32
N ASP A 37 -4.75 2.52 4.58
CA ASP A 37 -4.28 3.60 3.71
C ASP A 37 -3.89 3.06 2.32
N ALA A 38 -3.08 1.98 2.27
CA ALA A 38 -2.74 1.28 1.02
C ALA A 38 -3.99 0.76 0.28
N LEU A 39 -4.94 0.15 1.00
CA LEU A 39 -6.20 -0.30 0.41
C LEU A 39 -7.03 0.86 -0.15
N THR A 40 -7.03 2.00 0.54
CA THR A 40 -7.71 3.22 0.08
C THR A 40 -7.09 3.73 -1.21
N HIS A 41 -5.74 3.80 -1.29
CA HIS A 41 -5.05 4.15 -2.52
C HIS A 41 -5.46 3.25 -3.69
N ALA A 42 -5.53 1.94 -3.47
CA ALA A 42 -5.88 0.99 -4.53
C ALA A 42 -7.33 1.13 -5.00
N ILE A 43 -8.29 1.25 -4.07
CA ILE A 43 -9.72 1.40 -4.41
C ILE A 43 -9.98 2.75 -5.10
N GLU A 44 -9.45 3.84 -4.56
CA GLU A 44 -9.64 5.17 -5.16
C GLU A 44 -8.90 5.29 -6.51
N GLY A 45 -7.72 4.67 -6.63
CA GLY A 45 -6.98 4.58 -7.88
C GLY A 45 -7.71 3.79 -8.98
N TYR A 46 -8.48 2.75 -8.61
CA TYR A 46 -9.31 2.00 -9.54
C TYR A 46 -10.56 2.78 -10.00
N LEU A 47 -11.12 3.62 -9.13
CA LEU A 47 -12.37 4.36 -9.41
C LEU A 47 -12.15 5.79 -9.93
N THR A 48 -10.90 6.24 -10.00
CA THR A 48 -10.58 7.61 -10.43
C THR A 48 -10.91 7.85 -11.90
N ARG A 49 -11.15 9.13 -12.25
CA ARG A 49 -11.49 9.54 -13.62
C ARG A 49 -10.37 9.26 -14.64
N GLY A 50 -9.13 9.12 -14.18
CA GLY A 50 -7.96 8.82 -15.01
C GLY A 50 -7.61 7.34 -15.13
N ALA A 51 -8.47 6.45 -14.61
CA ALA A 51 -8.26 5.01 -14.66
C ALA A 51 -8.21 4.49 -16.12
N TRP A 52 -7.33 3.52 -16.36
CA TRP A 52 -7.18 2.83 -17.64
C TRP A 52 -6.66 1.41 -17.42
N ALA A 53 -6.68 0.59 -18.48
CA ALA A 53 -6.47 -0.86 -18.38
C ALA A 53 -5.19 -1.29 -17.62
N LEU A 54 -4.07 -0.58 -17.78
CA LEU A 54 -2.84 -0.92 -17.04
C LEU A 54 -2.97 -0.62 -15.54
N THR A 55 -3.44 0.58 -15.17
CA THR A 55 -3.60 0.93 -13.75
C THR A 55 -4.65 0.04 -13.09
N ASP A 56 -5.71 -0.32 -13.80
CA ASP A 56 -6.76 -1.20 -13.28
C ASP A 56 -6.20 -2.58 -12.92
N ALA A 57 -5.33 -3.15 -13.76
CA ALA A 57 -4.67 -4.41 -13.47
C ALA A 57 -3.81 -4.33 -12.20
N LEU A 58 -3.08 -3.22 -12.00
CA LEU A 58 -2.26 -3.00 -10.80
C LEU A 58 -3.14 -2.84 -9.55
N HIS A 59 -4.16 -2.00 -9.60
CA HIS A 59 -5.03 -1.73 -8.45
C HIS A 59 -5.84 -2.97 -8.04
N LEU A 60 -6.40 -3.73 -8.99
CA LEU A 60 -7.12 -4.96 -8.68
C LEU A 60 -6.19 -5.99 -8.01
N LYS A 61 -4.94 -6.09 -8.47
CA LYS A 61 -3.97 -6.99 -7.85
C LYS A 61 -3.56 -6.54 -6.44
N ALA A 62 -3.34 -5.24 -6.25
CA ALA A 62 -3.07 -4.66 -4.93
C ALA A 62 -4.22 -4.94 -3.94
N ILE A 63 -5.48 -4.70 -4.36
CA ILE A 63 -6.67 -4.99 -3.54
C ILE A 63 -6.71 -6.45 -3.11
N GLU A 64 -6.46 -7.39 -4.03
CA GLU A 64 -6.43 -8.83 -3.75
C GLU A 64 -5.37 -9.18 -2.68
N ILE A 65 -4.14 -8.69 -2.86
CA ILE A 65 -3.01 -8.96 -1.96
C ILE A 65 -3.27 -8.35 -0.58
N ILE A 66 -3.60 -7.05 -0.51
CA ILE A 66 -3.83 -6.34 0.75
C ILE A 66 -4.99 -6.96 1.52
N ALA A 67 -6.13 -7.21 0.85
CA ALA A 67 -7.31 -7.77 1.52
C ALA A 67 -7.05 -9.18 2.09
N GLY A 68 -6.22 -9.98 1.41
CA GLY A 68 -5.79 -11.30 1.85
C GLY A 68 -4.79 -11.28 3.00
N ALA A 69 -3.84 -10.33 2.99
CA ALA A 69 -2.71 -10.32 3.91
C ALA A 69 -2.90 -9.46 5.17
N LEU A 70 -3.63 -8.34 5.09
CA LEU A 70 -3.64 -7.30 6.14
C LEU A 70 -3.94 -7.84 7.54
N ARG A 71 -4.94 -8.72 7.68
CA ARG A 71 -5.31 -9.28 8.99
C ARG A 71 -4.19 -10.15 9.59
N GLY A 72 -3.52 -10.93 8.74
CA GLY A 72 -2.37 -11.74 9.14
C GLY A 72 -1.18 -10.87 9.55
N SER A 73 -0.88 -9.82 8.76
CA SER A 73 0.20 -8.88 9.05
C SER A 73 0.01 -8.16 10.39
N VAL A 74 -1.23 -7.73 10.69
CA VAL A 74 -1.60 -7.12 11.98
C VAL A 74 -1.45 -8.12 13.14
N ALA A 75 -1.72 -9.41 12.89
CA ALA A 75 -1.52 -10.48 13.86
C ALA A 75 -0.04 -10.88 14.03
N GLY A 76 0.87 -10.34 13.23
CA GLY A 76 2.31 -10.60 13.30
C GLY A 76 2.81 -11.74 12.41
N ASP A 77 2.01 -12.20 11.44
CA ASP A 77 2.47 -13.19 10.46
C ASP A 77 3.46 -12.55 9.46
N ALA A 78 4.67 -13.09 9.39
CA ALA A 78 5.76 -12.54 8.58
C ALA A 78 5.48 -12.65 7.07
N GLY A 79 4.89 -13.77 6.60
CA GLY A 79 4.54 -13.93 5.19
C GLY A 79 3.45 -12.95 4.74
N ALA A 80 2.49 -12.66 5.62
CA ALA A 80 1.51 -11.62 5.41
C ALA A 80 2.12 -10.21 5.50
N GLY A 81 3.15 -10.02 6.32
CA GLY A 81 3.96 -8.80 6.35
C GLY A 81 4.64 -8.54 5.01
N GLU A 82 5.29 -9.55 4.44
CA GLU A 82 5.92 -9.49 3.12
C GLU A 82 4.91 -9.23 2.00
N ALA A 83 3.76 -9.92 2.03
CA ALA A 83 2.68 -9.65 1.09
C ALA A 83 2.15 -8.21 1.20
N MET A 84 2.03 -7.66 2.41
CA MET A 84 1.65 -6.26 2.63
C MET A 84 2.72 -5.25 2.18
N ALA A 85 3.99 -5.64 2.11
CA ALA A 85 5.04 -4.78 1.59
C ALA A 85 4.94 -4.66 0.05
N LEU A 86 4.46 -5.71 -0.62
CA LEU A 86 4.24 -5.74 -2.07
C LEU A 86 2.90 -5.16 -2.51
N GLY A 87 1.83 -5.45 -1.76
CA GLY A 87 0.44 -5.12 -2.11
C GLY A 87 0.09 -3.67 -1.85
#